data_AF-A0A6I7HME6-F1
#
_entry.id   AF-A0A6I7HME6-F1
#
_cell.length_a   1.000
_cell.length_b   1.000
_cell.length_c   1.000
_cell.angle_alpha   90.00
_cell.angle_beta   90.00
_cell.angle_gamma   90.00
#
_symmetry.space_group_name_H-M   'P 1'
#
loop_
_entity.id
_entity.type
_entity.pdbx_description
1 polymer ?
#
loop_
_entity_poly.entity_id
_entity_poly.type
_entity_poly.pdbx_seq_one_letter_code
_entity_poly.pdbx_strand_id
1 'polypeptide(L)'
;MARQIERKVTIIRGISAASLAVLVILCANILGAAAAFADRDSPQFHRGACEGSYPGWLRGVVDGYHDLSLSSVKDPSSVLQMVPTPEELTSADERLGYGEGLKEGFKLGVSYGVELGRAARTAESDAETMGQMTARFQAFVQEHCGDLIAALDWKKTFMNTAETSTVATLNEAQLAMHLAATANQLAISAEEMARGAQEAEAKGDLPAALKFRATAQSSAQMSASFAQMARSHAAAGREEAVQAIIDAEAAAERAKKAVDGAGG
;
A
#
# COMPACT_ATOMS: atom_id res chain seq x y z
N MET A 1 44.76 40.84 6.67
CA MET A 1 44.01 39.56 6.78
C MET A 1 43.86 39.05 8.23
N ALA A 2 43.93 39.91 9.26
CA ALA A 2 43.72 39.51 10.67
C ALA A 2 42.45 40.11 11.31
N ARG A 3 41.72 41.00 10.62
CA ARG A 3 40.50 41.67 11.15
C ARG A 3 39.17 40.96 10.83
N GLN A 4 39.19 39.82 10.14
CA GLN A 4 37.97 39.05 9.85
C GLN A 4 37.76 37.82 10.75
N ILE A 5 38.73 37.49 11.61
CA ILE A 5 38.61 36.34 12.53
C ILE A 5 38.02 36.77 13.89
N GLU A 6 38.19 38.02 14.31
CA GLU A 6 37.60 38.51 15.58
C GLU A 6 36.09 38.76 15.52
N ARG A 7 35.47 38.83 14.33
CA ARG A 7 34.01 38.98 14.22
C ARG A 7 33.23 37.67 14.40
N LYS A 8 33.91 36.52 14.47
CA LYS A 8 33.25 35.21 14.67
C LYS A 8 33.27 34.70 16.12
N VAL A 9 33.95 35.38 17.04
CA VAL A 9 34.05 34.93 18.44
C VAL A 9 33.10 35.67 19.39
N THR A 10 32.47 36.77 18.95
CA THR A 10 31.52 37.54 19.79
C THR A 10 30.04 37.21 19.52
N ILE A 11 29.73 36.18 18.74
CA ILE A 11 28.37 35.62 18.60
C ILE A 11 28.21 34.32 19.41
N ILE A 12 29.21 33.97 20.22
CA ILE A 12 29.15 32.85 21.18
C ILE A 12 29.32 33.45 22.58
N ARG A 13 28.34 34.27 23.00
CA ARG A 13 28.09 34.70 24.39
C ARG A 13 26.94 35.70 24.38
N GLY A 14 25.72 35.20 24.26
CA GLY A 14 24.56 36.10 24.20
C GLY A 14 23.22 35.41 24.03
N ILE A 15 23.05 34.16 24.47
CA ILE A 15 21.72 33.56 24.65
C ILE A 15 21.76 32.73 25.93
N SER A 16 21.91 33.44 27.05
CA SER A 16 21.63 32.97 28.39
C SER A 16 20.61 33.93 28.96
N ALA A 17 19.33 33.72 28.59
CA ALA A 17 18.13 34.32 29.20
C ALA A 17 16.82 33.97 28.45
N ALA A 18 16.84 33.28 27.30
CA ALA A 18 15.62 32.87 26.59
C ALA A 18 15.18 31.42 26.87
N SER A 19 15.97 30.65 27.63
CA SER A 19 15.72 29.22 27.88
C SER A 19 15.02 28.92 29.21
N LEU A 20 14.48 29.93 29.91
CA LEU A 20 13.76 29.74 31.17
C LEU A 20 12.33 30.31 31.20
N ALA A 21 11.86 30.95 30.12
CA ALA A 21 10.49 31.47 30.03
C ALA A 21 9.53 30.53 29.28
N VAL A 22 10.04 29.50 28.59
CA VAL A 22 9.23 28.48 27.88
C VAL A 22 8.73 27.38 28.84
N LEU A 23 9.27 27.31 30.06
CA LEU A 23 8.94 26.28 31.05
C LEU A 23 7.84 26.66 32.06
N VAL A 24 7.31 27.89 32.01
CA VAL A 24 6.25 28.34 32.94
C VAL A 24 4.93 28.69 32.22
N ILE A 25 4.94 28.79 30.89
CA ILE A 25 3.72 28.91 30.06
C ILE A 25 3.24 27.51 29.58
N LEU A 26 3.65 26.45 30.29
CA LEU A 26 3.09 25.11 30.15
C LEU A 26 2.15 24.72 31.31
N CYS A 27 1.97 25.59 32.32
CA CYS A 27 1.29 25.22 33.57
C CYS A 27 0.06 26.06 33.94
N ALA A 28 -0.46 26.94 33.08
CA ALA A 28 -1.68 27.68 33.39
C ALA A 28 -2.50 27.97 32.13
N ASN A 29 -3.77 27.61 32.18
CA ASN A 29 -4.76 27.47 31.08
C ASN A 29 -4.62 26.10 30.40
N ILE A 30 -5.50 25.11 30.60
CA ILE A 30 -6.96 25.19 30.63
C ILE A 30 -7.49 24.08 31.56
N LEU A 31 -7.94 24.46 32.76
CA LEU A 31 -9.01 23.74 33.44
C LEU A 31 -10.29 24.01 32.62
N GLY A 32 -10.77 22.98 31.92
CA GLY A 32 -11.98 23.09 31.10
C GLY A 32 -12.18 22.00 30.05
N ALA A 33 -11.83 20.74 30.36
CA ALA A 33 -12.36 19.48 29.80
C ALA A 33 -11.40 18.32 30.17
N ALA A 34 -11.25 18.04 31.47
CA ALA A 34 -10.54 16.85 31.93
C ALA A 34 -11.51 15.67 31.94
N ALA A 35 -11.48 14.86 30.87
CA ALA A 35 -11.71 13.40 30.84
C ALA A 35 -11.94 12.96 29.37
N ALA A 36 -10.96 12.29 28.74
CA ALA A 36 -11.21 11.22 27.74
C ALA A 36 -9.95 10.68 27.03
N PHE A 37 -8.82 11.39 26.95
CA PHE A 37 -7.78 11.03 25.94
C PHE A 37 -6.34 10.90 26.43
N ALA A 38 -6.06 10.97 27.73
CA ALA A 38 -4.69 10.91 28.27
C ALA A 38 -4.30 9.55 28.89
N ASP A 39 -5.14 8.50 28.74
CA ASP A 39 -4.97 7.18 29.39
C ASP A 39 -4.82 6.04 28.35
N ARG A 40 -4.36 6.36 27.13
CA ARG A 40 -4.51 5.49 25.94
C ARG A 40 -3.44 4.41 25.74
N ASP A 41 -2.36 4.41 26.53
CA ASP A 41 -1.29 3.39 26.46
C ASP A 41 -1.58 2.21 27.40
N SER A 42 -2.71 1.53 27.20
CA SER A 42 -3.01 0.29 27.92
C SER A 42 -2.67 -0.94 27.07
N PRO A 43 -2.13 -2.03 27.65
CA PRO A 43 -1.87 -3.27 26.90
C PRO A 43 -3.10 -3.78 26.14
N GLN A 44 -4.30 -3.54 26.68
CA GLN A 44 -5.59 -3.84 26.09
C GLN A 44 -5.83 -3.04 24.81
N PHE A 45 -5.57 -1.74 24.84
CA PHE A 45 -5.66 -0.89 23.66
C PHE A 45 -4.68 -1.34 22.56
N HIS A 46 -3.41 -1.60 22.91
CA HIS A 46 -2.38 -2.06 21.97
C HIS A 46 -2.74 -3.40 21.33
N ARG A 47 -3.25 -4.37 22.09
CA ARG A 47 -3.77 -5.63 21.55
C ARG A 47 -4.88 -5.39 20.53
N GLY A 48 -5.87 -4.57 20.87
CA GLY A 48 -6.95 -4.21 19.95
C GLY A 48 -6.41 -3.59 18.66
N ALA A 49 -5.55 -2.59 18.77
CA ALA A 49 -4.93 -1.91 17.63
C ALA A 49 -4.15 -2.87 16.73
N CYS A 50 -3.42 -3.82 17.33
CA CYS A 50 -2.73 -4.89 16.61
C CYS A 50 -3.72 -5.72 15.78
N GLU A 51 -4.80 -6.23 16.39
CA GLU A 51 -5.80 -7.06 15.73
C GLU A 51 -6.59 -6.31 14.64
N GLY A 52 -6.78 -5.00 14.78
CA GLY A 52 -7.47 -4.19 13.77
C GLY A 52 -6.62 -3.82 12.56
N SER A 53 -5.30 -3.70 12.74
CA SER A 53 -4.39 -3.11 11.75
C SER A 53 -4.37 -3.81 10.39
N TYR A 54 -4.17 -5.13 10.38
CA TYR A 54 -4.01 -5.90 9.15
C TYR A 54 -5.31 -6.08 8.34
N PRO A 55 -6.47 -6.39 8.96
CA PRO A 55 -7.74 -6.35 8.25
C PRO A 55 -8.04 -4.98 7.63
N GLY A 56 -7.74 -3.90 8.36
CA GLY A 56 -7.85 -2.53 7.86
C GLY A 56 -6.99 -2.32 6.62
N TRP A 57 -5.70 -2.70 6.70
CA TRP A 57 -4.76 -2.63 5.59
C TRP A 57 -5.27 -3.35 4.34
N LEU A 58 -5.66 -4.61 4.47
CA LEU A 58 -6.14 -5.42 3.34
C LEU A 58 -7.32 -4.76 2.63
N ARG A 59 -8.30 -4.28 3.38
CA ARG A 59 -9.43 -3.57 2.79
C ARG A 59 -8.99 -2.29 2.09
N GLY A 60 -8.12 -1.52 2.75
CA GLY A 60 -7.56 -0.30 2.18
C GLY A 60 -6.90 -0.55 0.83
N VAL A 61 -6.08 -1.60 0.72
CA VAL A 61 -5.43 -1.98 -0.54
C VAL A 61 -6.46 -2.23 -1.64
N VAL A 62 -7.49 -3.01 -1.35
CA VAL A 62 -8.55 -3.32 -2.31
C VAL A 62 -9.31 -2.06 -2.76
N ASP A 63 -9.66 -1.18 -1.82
CA ASP A 63 -10.40 0.05 -2.15
C ASP A 63 -9.53 1.03 -2.94
N GLY A 64 -8.26 1.21 -2.54
CA GLY A 64 -7.32 2.05 -3.27
C GLY A 64 -7.04 1.55 -4.69
N TYR A 65 -6.97 0.24 -4.89
CA TYR A 65 -6.74 -0.36 -6.21
C TYR A 65 -7.91 -0.12 -7.17
N HIS A 66 -9.15 -0.18 -6.66
CA HIS A 66 -10.34 0.04 -7.47
C HIS A 66 -10.62 1.53 -7.73
N ASP A 67 -10.36 2.40 -6.76
CA ASP A 67 -10.73 3.83 -6.78
C ASP A 67 -9.48 4.73 -6.87
N LEU A 68 -8.77 4.71 -8.01
CA LEU A 68 -7.47 5.38 -8.26
C LEU A 68 -7.49 6.94 -8.21
N SER A 69 -7.86 7.46 -7.04
CA SER A 69 -7.64 8.79 -6.44
C SER A 69 -8.28 10.02 -7.09
N LEU A 70 -9.36 10.53 -6.46
CA LEU A 70 -9.56 11.93 -6.03
C LEU A 70 -10.94 12.09 -5.33
N SER A 71 -10.93 12.25 -3.98
CA SER A 71 -12.03 12.78 -3.12
C SER A 71 -13.01 11.86 -2.35
N SER A 72 -12.84 10.53 -2.32
CA SER A 72 -13.74 9.61 -1.59
C SER A 72 -13.07 8.72 -0.52
N VAL A 73 -12.23 9.30 0.34
CA VAL A 73 -12.13 8.83 1.73
C VAL A 73 -12.50 9.98 2.66
N LYS A 74 -13.62 10.65 2.37
CA LYS A 74 -14.15 11.68 3.27
C LYS A 74 -14.63 11.09 4.59
N ASP A 75 -14.88 9.79 4.63
CA ASP A 75 -15.19 9.10 5.88
C ASP A 75 -14.89 7.58 5.82
N PRO A 76 -13.68 7.15 6.26
CA PRO A 76 -13.36 5.73 6.44
C PRO A 76 -14.37 5.02 7.33
N SER A 77 -15.11 5.77 8.16
CA SER A 77 -16.03 5.20 9.12
C SER A 77 -17.18 4.45 8.44
N SER A 78 -17.63 4.81 7.24
CA SER A 78 -18.74 4.09 6.59
C SER A 78 -18.39 2.64 6.19
N VAL A 79 -17.19 2.42 5.65
CA VAL A 79 -16.70 1.08 5.26
C VAL A 79 -16.24 0.31 6.49
N LEU A 80 -15.56 0.98 7.42
CA LEU A 80 -14.99 0.35 8.61
C LEU A 80 -16.03 0.08 9.72
N GLN A 81 -17.15 0.82 9.77
CA GLN A 81 -18.26 0.57 10.71
C GLN A 81 -18.91 -0.80 10.50
N MET A 82 -18.81 -1.36 9.29
CA MET A 82 -19.38 -2.66 8.95
C MET A 82 -18.46 -3.81 9.34
N VAL A 83 -17.23 -3.52 9.79
CA VAL A 83 -16.28 -4.55 10.21
C VAL A 83 -16.67 -5.02 11.61
N PRO A 84 -17.05 -6.30 11.78
CA PRO A 84 -17.43 -6.80 13.09
C PRO A 84 -16.25 -6.74 14.04
N THR A 85 -16.46 -6.20 15.23
CA THR A 85 -15.47 -6.28 16.31
C THR A 85 -15.38 -7.73 16.78
N PRO A 86 -14.18 -8.34 16.86
CA PRO A 86 -14.03 -9.72 17.31
C PRO A 86 -14.65 -9.95 18.70
N GLU A 87 -15.34 -11.08 18.88
CA GLU A 87 -16.01 -11.42 20.13
C GLU A 87 -15.01 -11.62 21.28
N GLU A 88 -13.77 -11.98 20.94
CA GLU A 88 -12.63 -12.15 21.83
C GLU A 88 -12.17 -10.83 22.47
N LEU A 89 -12.55 -9.68 21.90
CA LEU A 89 -12.29 -8.35 22.46
C LEU A 89 -13.39 -7.99 23.46
N THR A 90 -13.08 -8.20 24.73
CA THR A 90 -14.05 -8.13 25.82
C THR A 90 -14.05 -6.79 26.55
N SER A 91 -12.92 -6.09 26.57
CA SER A 91 -12.79 -4.79 27.22
C SER A 91 -13.12 -3.62 26.29
N ALA A 92 -13.57 -2.49 26.86
CA ALA A 92 -13.84 -1.28 26.09
C ALA A 92 -12.57 -0.74 25.41
N ASP A 93 -11.41 -0.84 26.07
CA ASP A 93 -10.12 -0.39 25.54
C ASP A 93 -9.66 -1.24 24.34
N GLU A 94 -9.80 -2.57 24.40
CA GLU A 94 -9.52 -3.45 23.26
C GLU A 94 -10.37 -3.09 22.04
N ARG A 95 -11.68 -2.85 22.24
CA ARG A 95 -12.59 -2.50 21.14
C ARG A 95 -12.27 -1.13 20.56
N LEU A 96 -11.89 -0.17 21.40
CA LEU A 96 -11.43 1.14 20.96
C LEU A 96 -10.14 1.01 20.15
N GLY A 97 -9.17 0.26 20.66
CA GLY A 97 -7.91 -0.02 19.97
C GLY A 97 -8.13 -0.67 18.61
N TYR A 98 -9.01 -1.67 18.54
CA TYR A 98 -9.39 -2.33 17.29
C TYR A 98 -9.91 -1.35 16.23
N GLY A 99 -10.79 -0.42 16.63
CA GLY A 99 -11.27 0.63 15.75
C GLY A 99 -10.17 1.57 15.25
N GLU A 100 -9.18 1.91 16.08
CA GLU A 100 -8.05 2.75 15.67
C GLU A 100 -7.07 1.99 14.76
N GLY A 101 -6.77 0.72 15.07
CA GLY A 101 -5.98 -0.16 14.22
C GLY A 101 -6.59 -0.29 12.82
N LEU A 102 -7.91 -0.56 12.74
CA LEU A 102 -8.63 -0.62 11.48
C LEU A 102 -8.48 0.64 10.64
N LYS A 103 -8.63 1.82 11.26
CA LYS A 103 -8.54 3.11 10.55
C LYS A 103 -7.14 3.38 10.02
N GLU A 104 -6.11 3.20 10.86
CA GLU A 104 -4.74 3.50 10.44
C GLU A 104 -4.26 2.50 9.39
N GLY A 105 -4.54 1.21 9.59
CA GLY A 105 -4.30 0.18 8.59
C GLY A 105 -4.97 0.51 7.25
N PHE A 106 -6.26 0.82 7.28
CA PHE A 106 -7.03 1.18 6.07
C PHE A 106 -6.43 2.36 5.33
N LYS A 107 -6.10 3.45 6.03
CA LYS A 107 -5.51 4.64 5.42
C LYS A 107 -4.20 4.33 4.69
N LEU A 108 -3.30 3.58 5.34
CA LEU A 108 -2.02 3.19 4.74
C LEU A 108 -2.24 2.22 3.56
N GLY A 109 -3.18 1.29 3.71
CA GLY A 109 -3.59 0.34 2.67
C GLY A 109 -4.15 1.04 1.43
N VAL A 110 -5.00 2.07 1.58
CA VAL A 110 -5.54 2.84 0.44
C VAL A 110 -4.42 3.48 -0.36
N SER A 111 -3.49 4.17 0.30
CA SER A 111 -2.35 4.79 -0.39
C SER A 111 -1.51 3.76 -1.13
N TYR A 112 -1.30 2.58 -0.54
CA TYR A 112 -0.61 1.48 -1.20
C TYR A 112 -1.39 0.93 -2.42
N GLY A 113 -2.68 0.66 -2.24
CA GLY A 113 -3.57 0.14 -3.28
C GLY A 113 -3.66 1.06 -4.49
N VAL A 114 -3.66 2.39 -4.27
CA VAL A 114 -3.64 3.37 -5.35
C VAL A 114 -2.39 3.23 -6.21
N GLU A 115 -1.21 3.16 -5.60
CA GLU A 115 0.01 3.00 -6.37
C GLU A 115 0.10 1.62 -7.04
N LEU A 116 -0.45 0.59 -6.40
CA LEU A 116 -0.54 -0.74 -6.99
C LEU A 116 -1.44 -0.77 -8.24
N GLY A 117 -2.61 -0.11 -8.21
CA GLY A 117 -3.48 -0.01 -9.37
C GLY A 117 -2.89 0.87 -10.48
N ARG A 118 -2.15 1.92 -10.11
CA ARG A 118 -1.37 2.71 -11.09
C ARG A 118 -0.33 1.83 -11.81
N ALA A 119 0.42 1.03 -11.06
CA ALA A 119 1.42 0.12 -11.60
C ALA A 119 0.81 -0.99 -12.49
N ALA A 120 -0.44 -1.38 -12.24
CA ALA A 120 -1.17 -2.36 -13.04
C ALA A 120 -1.76 -1.81 -14.34
N ARG A 121 -1.97 -0.50 -14.46
CA ARG A 121 -2.65 0.11 -15.63
C ARG A 121 -1.79 1.05 -16.44
N THR A 122 -0.64 1.47 -15.91
CA THR A 122 0.21 2.50 -16.53
C THR A 122 1.67 2.08 -16.55
N ALA A 123 2.50 2.84 -17.27
CA ALA A 123 3.96 2.67 -17.23
C ALA A 123 4.60 3.27 -15.97
N GLU A 124 3.83 4.02 -15.19
CA GLU A 124 4.30 4.63 -13.95
C GLU A 124 4.09 3.66 -12.79
N SER A 125 5.10 3.55 -11.95
CA SER A 125 5.03 2.83 -10.68
C SER A 125 5.88 3.58 -9.67
N ASP A 126 5.27 3.99 -8.56
CA ASP A 126 6.00 4.56 -7.43
C ASP A 126 6.29 3.48 -6.38
N ALA A 127 7.32 2.69 -6.67
CA ALA A 127 7.78 1.65 -5.75
C ALA A 127 8.32 2.23 -4.43
N GLU A 128 8.80 3.48 -4.45
CA GLU A 128 9.25 4.16 -3.24
C GLU A 128 8.07 4.45 -2.32
N THR A 129 6.99 5.03 -2.85
CA THR A 129 5.76 5.28 -2.08
C THR A 129 5.16 3.99 -1.53
N MET A 130 5.07 2.92 -2.34
CA MET A 130 4.61 1.60 -1.84
C MET A 130 5.51 1.05 -0.72
N GLY A 131 6.83 1.20 -0.84
CA GLY A 131 7.79 0.83 0.19
C GLY A 131 7.63 1.65 1.47
N GLN A 132 7.42 2.96 1.36
CA GLN A 132 7.17 3.84 2.50
C GLN A 132 5.87 3.50 3.24
N MET A 133 4.78 3.19 2.53
CA MET A 133 3.51 2.79 3.17
C MET A 133 3.65 1.46 3.90
N THR A 134 4.36 0.51 3.31
CA THR A 134 4.67 -0.79 3.95
C THR A 134 5.51 -0.59 5.21
N ALA A 135 6.54 0.27 5.16
CA ALA A 135 7.37 0.56 6.32
C ALA A 135 6.59 1.24 7.45
N ARG A 136 5.69 2.17 7.13
CA ARG A 136 4.80 2.81 8.13
C ARG A 136 3.84 1.81 8.76
N PHE A 137 3.27 0.91 7.96
CA PHE A 137 2.41 -0.16 8.48
C PHE A 137 3.19 -1.10 9.41
N GLN A 138 4.39 -1.52 9.01
CA GLN A 138 5.27 -2.34 9.84
C GLN A 138 5.66 -1.65 11.15
N ALA A 139 5.95 -0.34 11.11
CA ALA A 139 6.24 0.43 12.31
C ALA A 139 5.04 0.48 13.27
N PHE A 140 3.82 0.70 12.75
CA PHE A 140 2.59 0.66 13.55
C PHE A 140 2.37 -0.72 14.18
N VAL A 141 2.50 -1.79 13.39
CA VAL A 141 2.39 -3.16 13.89
C VAL A 141 3.45 -3.43 14.97
N GLN A 142 4.69 -2.99 14.76
CA GLN A 142 5.76 -3.17 15.75
C GLN A 142 5.47 -2.43 17.06
N GLU A 143 4.96 -1.20 16.97
CA GLU A 143 4.61 -0.37 18.13
C GLU A 143 3.45 -0.97 18.95
N HIS A 144 2.42 -1.50 18.29
CA HIS A 144 1.20 -1.96 18.96
C HIS A 144 1.14 -3.47 19.22
N CYS A 145 1.83 -4.30 18.44
CA CYS A 145 1.80 -5.75 18.62
C CYS A 145 2.92 -6.26 19.54
N GLY A 146 4.12 -5.66 19.51
CA GLY A 146 5.29 -6.27 20.16
C GLY A 146 5.48 -7.74 19.71
N ASP A 147 5.44 -8.68 20.66
CA ASP A 147 5.51 -10.13 20.41
C ASP A 147 4.13 -10.81 20.20
N LEU A 148 3.02 -10.06 20.24
CA LEU A 148 1.68 -10.60 20.06
C LEU A 148 1.44 -11.00 18.60
N ILE A 149 1.04 -12.25 18.40
CA ILE A 149 0.43 -12.69 17.13
C ILE A 149 -1.05 -12.31 17.21
N ALA A 150 -1.51 -11.43 16.32
CA ALA A 150 -2.91 -11.06 16.22
C ALA A 150 -3.78 -12.32 16.02
N ALA A 151 -4.71 -12.57 16.95
CA ALA A 151 -5.65 -13.67 16.85
C ALA A 151 -6.78 -13.31 15.87
N LEU A 152 -6.47 -13.28 14.57
CA LEU A 152 -7.45 -13.01 13.53
C LEU A 152 -8.24 -14.28 13.21
N ASP A 153 -9.57 -14.24 13.30
CA ASP A 153 -10.41 -15.20 12.59
C ASP A 153 -10.43 -14.78 11.11
N TRP A 154 -9.55 -15.40 10.33
CA TRP A 154 -9.37 -15.13 8.90
C TRP A 154 -10.65 -15.27 8.06
N LYS A 155 -11.68 -15.92 8.60
CA LYS A 155 -12.97 -16.13 7.94
C LYS A 155 -14.07 -15.18 8.41
N LYS A 156 -13.91 -14.51 9.55
CA LYS A 156 -14.97 -13.68 10.16
C LYS A 156 -14.55 -12.26 10.54
N THR A 157 -13.26 -12.00 10.77
CA THR A 157 -12.74 -10.72 11.28
C THR A 157 -12.89 -9.55 10.31
N PHE A 158 -13.19 -9.81 9.03
CA PHE A 158 -13.57 -8.76 8.08
C PHE A 158 -14.69 -9.27 7.19
N MET A 159 -15.91 -9.41 7.73
CA MET A 159 -17.05 -9.90 6.98
C MET A 159 -17.93 -8.73 6.54
N ASN A 160 -18.10 -8.52 5.22
CA ASN A 160 -19.08 -7.53 4.74
C ASN A 160 -20.51 -8.03 5.04
N THR A 161 -21.52 -7.16 4.88
CA THR A 161 -22.93 -7.50 5.13
C THR A 161 -23.47 -8.65 4.27
N ALA A 162 -22.80 -8.95 3.15
CA ALA A 162 -23.11 -10.09 2.29
C ALA A 162 -22.36 -11.38 2.67
N GLU A 163 -21.52 -11.34 3.71
CA GLU A 163 -20.65 -12.43 4.15
C GLU A 163 -19.69 -12.96 3.06
N THR A 164 -19.32 -12.09 2.13
CA THR A 164 -18.51 -12.45 0.96
C THR A 164 -17.06 -12.01 1.04
N SER A 165 -16.79 -10.85 1.63
CA SER A 165 -15.43 -10.39 1.90
C SER A 165 -14.96 -11.01 3.22
N THR A 166 -13.75 -11.54 3.29
CA THR A 166 -13.07 -12.04 4.51
C THR A 166 -11.60 -11.64 4.43
N VAL A 167 -10.85 -11.72 5.54
CA VAL A 167 -9.39 -11.50 5.51
C VAL A 167 -8.72 -12.43 4.49
N ALA A 168 -9.17 -13.68 4.40
CA ALA A 168 -8.66 -14.62 3.40
C ALA A 168 -8.94 -14.15 1.96
N THR A 169 -10.19 -13.77 1.63
CA THR A 169 -10.52 -13.34 0.26
C THR A 169 -9.83 -12.02 -0.12
N LEU A 170 -9.69 -11.09 0.83
CA LEU A 170 -8.97 -9.83 0.61
C LEU A 170 -7.47 -10.06 0.38
N ASN A 171 -6.86 -11.01 1.08
CA ASN A 171 -5.46 -11.37 0.85
C ASN A 171 -5.25 -12.00 -0.54
N GLU A 172 -6.17 -12.86 -0.96
CA GLU A 172 -6.17 -13.44 -2.32
C GLU A 172 -6.38 -12.36 -3.39
N ALA A 173 -7.25 -11.38 -3.14
CA ALA A 173 -7.43 -10.23 -4.01
C ALA A 173 -6.17 -9.35 -4.11
N GLN A 174 -5.52 -9.03 -2.98
CA GLN A 174 -4.25 -8.32 -2.98
C GLN A 174 -3.19 -9.05 -3.81
N LEU A 175 -3.10 -10.38 -3.69
CA LEU A 175 -2.17 -11.16 -4.50
C LEU A 175 -2.49 -11.04 -5.99
N ALA A 176 -3.75 -11.16 -6.40
CA ALA A 176 -4.16 -10.92 -7.78
C ALA A 176 -3.77 -9.52 -8.29
N MET A 177 -3.90 -8.48 -7.46
CA MET A 177 -3.49 -7.11 -7.77
C MET A 177 -1.98 -6.98 -8.02
N HIS A 178 -1.15 -7.65 -7.22
CA HIS A 178 0.31 -7.70 -7.45
C HIS A 178 0.70 -8.44 -8.72
N LEU A 179 -0.01 -9.54 -9.02
CA LEU A 179 0.19 -10.28 -10.25
C LEU A 179 -0.18 -9.42 -11.47
N ALA A 180 -1.26 -8.64 -11.38
CA ALA A 180 -1.66 -7.69 -12.41
C ALA A 180 -0.61 -6.58 -12.65
N ALA A 181 -0.11 -5.97 -11.57
CA ALA A 181 0.98 -4.99 -11.65
C ALA A 181 2.21 -5.58 -12.34
N THR A 182 2.60 -6.80 -11.97
CA THR A 182 3.75 -7.49 -12.56
C THR A 182 3.53 -7.83 -14.05
N ALA A 183 2.35 -8.34 -14.39
CA ALA A 183 1.97 -8.63 -15.78
C ALA A 183 2.07 -7.38 -16.66
N ASN A 184 1.65 -6.23 -16.13
CA ASN A 184 1.73 -4.94 -16.82
C ASN A 184 3.17 -4.46 -17.05
N GLN A 185 4.04 -4.54 -16.04
CA GLN A 185 5.46 -4.18 -16.20
C GLN A 185 6.16 -5.06 -17.25
N LEU A 186 5.82 -6.36 -17.30
CA LEU A 186 6.31 -7.27 -18.33
C LEU A 186 5.76 -6.94 -19.73
N ALA A 187 4.50 -6.51 -19.81
CA ALA A 187 3.90 -6.07 -21.06
C ALA A 187 4.59 -4.83 -21.62
N ILE A 188 4.89 -3.85 -20.77
CA ILE A 188 5.65 -2.65 -21.14
C ILE A 188 7.04 -3.03 -21.64
N SER A 189 7.73 -3.93 -20.92
CA SER A 189 9.03 -4.46 -21.37
C SER A 189 8.93 -5.13 -22.75
N ALA A 190 7.88 -5.92 -23.00
CA ALA A 190 7.66 -6.55 -24.29
C ALA A 190 7.45 -5.51 -25.41
N GLU A 191 6.66 -4.46 -25.14
CA GLU A 191 6.42 -3.33 -26.07
C GLU A 191 7.71 -2.57 -26.39
N GLU A 192 8.53 -2.28 -25.39
CA GLU A 192 9.82 -1.60 -25.57
C GLU A 192 10.79 -2.43 -26.42
N MET A 193 10.88 -3.74 -26.15
CA MET A 193 11.75 -4.65 -26.90
C MET A 193 11.23 -4.87 -28.33
N ALA A 194 9.91 -4.96 -28.53
CA ALA A 194 9.31 -5.04 -29.85
C ALA A 194 9.64 -3.81 -30.72
N ARG A 195 9.55 -2.60 -30.15
CA ARG A 195 9.98 -1.37 -30.81
C ARG A 195 11.48 -1.37 -31.09
N GLY A 196 12.30 -1.81 -30.14
CA GLY A 196 13.76 -1.96 -30.32
C GLY A 196 14.10 -2.91 -31.48
N ALA A 197 13.34 -3.99 -31.66
CA ALA A 197 13.51 -4.90 -32.79
C ALA A 197 13.25 -4.20 -34.14
N GLN A 198 12.12 -3.49 -34.25
CA GLN A 198 11.75 -2.76 -35.48
C GLN A 198 12.81 -1.70 -35.84
N GLU A 199 13.32 -0.96 -34.84
CA GLU A 199 14.39 0.01 -35.06
C GLU A 199 15.72 -0.62 -35.50
N ALA A 200 16.08 -1.77 -34.93
CA ALA A 200 17.28 -2.51 -35.32
C ALA A 200 17.17 -3.04 -36.75
N GLU A 201 16.00 -3.55 -37.16
CA GLU A 201 15.76 -3.97 -38.54
C GLU A 201 15.84 -2.80 -39.52
N ALA A 202 15.25 -1.65 -39.19
CA ALA A 202 15.33 -0.45 -40.00
C ALA A 202 16.78 0.02 -40.20
N LYS A 203 17.68 -0.27 -39.25
CA LYS A 203 19.12 0.02 -39.31
C LYS A 203 19.93 -1.12 -39.97
N GLY A 204 19.31 -2.24 -40.32
CA GLY A 204 19.97 -3.42 -40.88
C GLY A 204 20.75 -4.27 -39.87
N ASP A 205 20.59 -4.03 -38.56
CA ASP A 205 21.22 -4.81 -37.49
C ASP A 205 20.37 -6.04 -37.15
N LEU A 206 20.46 -7.05 -38.02
CA LEU A 206 19.73 -8.31 -37.87
C LEU A 206 20.02 -9.04 -36.54
N PRO A 207 21.27 -9.14 -36.05
CA PRO A 207 21.55 -9.74 -34.74
C PRO A 207 20.85 -9.03 -33.58
N ALA A 208 20.84 -7.68 -33.56
CA ALA A 208 20.14 -6.93 -32.53
C ALA A 208 18.62 -7.11 -32.62
N ALA A 209 18.06 -7.09 -33.84
CA ALA A 209 16.63 -7.30 -34.06
C ALA A 209 16.16 -8.67 -33.53
N LEU A 210 16.90 -9.74 -33.80
CA LEU A 210 16.58 -11.08 -33.30
C LEU A 210 16.65 -11.17 -31.77
N LYS A 211 17.66 -10.54 -31.15
CA LYS A 211 17.77 -10.49 -29.70
C LYS A 211 16.59 -9.77 -29.05
N PHE A 212 16.20 -8.62 -29.62
CA PHE A 212 15.06 -7.84 -29.14
C PHE A 212 13.75 -8.62 -29.27
N ARG A 213 13.50 -9.28 -30.41
CA ARG A 213 12.33 -10.18 -30.59
C ARG A 213 12.27 -11.29 -29.55
N ALA A 214 13.38 -12.00 -29.34
CA ALA A 214 13.44 -13.08 -28.36
C ALA A 214 13.14 -12.59 -26.94
N THR A 215 13.61 -11.38 -26.61
CA THR A 215 13.35 -10.77 -25.30
C THR A 215 11.89 -10.34 -25.19
N ALA A 216 11.32 -9.72 -26.23
CA ALA A 216 9.92 -9.35 -26.28
C ALA A 216 9.00 -10.59 -26.11
N GLN A 217 9.31 -11.68 -26.80
CA GLN A 217 8.57 -12.95 -26.70
C GLN A 217 8.64 -13.54 -25.29
N SER A 218 9.83 -13.54 -24.67
CA SER A 218 10.00 -13.99 -23.28
C SER A 218 9.18 -13.14 -22.31
N SER A 219 9.24 -11.81 -22.42
CA SER A 219 8.46 -10.90 -21.58
C SER A 219 6.95 -11.08 -21.77
N ALA A 220 6.48 -11.27 -23.00
CA ALA A 220 5.07 -11.55 -23.28
C ALA A 220 4.61 -12.89 -22.70
N GLN A 221 5.43 -13.94 -22.80
CA GLN A 221 5.12 -15.25 -22.21
C GLN A 221 5.04 -15.18 -20.67
N MET A 222 5.96 -14.44 -20.04
CA MET A 222 5.91 -14.21 -18.60
C MET A 222 4.66 -13.41 -18.22
N SER A 223 4.36 -12.32 -18.94
CA SER A 223 3.15 -11.51 -18.71
C SER A 223 1.88 -12.38 -18.75
N ALA A 224 1.75 -13.25 -19.75
CA ALA A 224 0.66 -14.22 -19.85
C ALA A 224 0.61 -15.22 -18.68
N SER A 225 1.77 -15.69 -18.21
CA SER A 225 1.85 -16.57 -17.04
C SER A 225 1.38 -15.87 -15.76
N PHE A 226 1.72 -14.60 -15.57
CA PHE A 226 1.24 -13.80 -14.44
C PHE A 226 -0.26 -13.53 -14.53
N ALA A 227 -0.80 -13.27 -15.72
CA ALA A 227 -2.24 -13.16 -15.93
C ALA A 227 -2.97 -14.47 -15.60
N GLN A 228 -2.41 -15.63 -15.99
CA GLN A 228 -2.96 -16.93 -15.64
C GLN A 228 -2.93 -17.18 -14.13
N MET A 229 -1.84 -16.80 -13.44
CA MET A 229 -1.77 -16.88 -11.98
C MET A 229 -2.82 -15.98 -11.34
N ALA A 230 -2.97 -14.73 -11.79
CA ALA A 230 -4.01 -13.82 -11.28
C ALA A 230 -5.41 -14.43 -11.43
N ARG A 231 -5.70 -15.04 -12.59
CA ARG A 231 -6.94 -15.76 -12.84
C ARG A 231 -7.15 -16.94 -11.89
N SER A 232 -6.10 -17.65 -11.49
CA SER A 232 -6.21 -18.78 -10.54
C SER A 232 -6.73 -18.34 -9.17
N HIS A 233 -6.56 -17.06 -8.82
CA HIS A 233 -7.09 -16.46 -7.60
C HIS A 233 -8.56 -16.01 -7.72
N ALA A 234 -9.21 -16.10 -8.89
CA ALA A 234 -10.59 -15.64 -9.10
C ALA A 234 -11.62 -16.32 -8.18
N ALA A 235 -11.44 -17.62 -7.90
CA ALA A 235 -12.36 -18.37 -7.04
C ALA A 235 -12.22 -18.01 -5.56
N ALA A 236 -11.01 -17.61 -5.14
CA ALA A 236 -10.69 -17.35 -3.74
C ALA A 236 -10.79 -15.86 -3.39
N GLY A 237 -10.37 -14.97 -4.28
CA GLY A 237 -10.44 -13.50 -4.11
C GLY A 237 -11.80 -12.88 -4.45
N ARG A 238 -12.75 -13.67 -4.97
CA ARG A 238 -14.13 -13.28 -5.31
C ARG A 238 -14.20 -11.98 -6.13
N GLU A 239 -15.15 -11.10 -5.81
CA GLU A 239 -15.44 -9.87 -6.55
C GLU A 239 -14.27 -8.88 -6.47
N GLU A 240 -13.54 -8.90 -5.35
CA GLU A 240 -12.42 -8.00 -5.07
C GLU A 240 -11.20 -8.24 -5.97
N ALA A 241 -11.06 -9.45 -6.54
CA ALA A 241 -9.97 -9.78 -7.46
C ALA A 241 -10.30 -9.53 -8.94
N VAL A 242 -11.58 -9.32 -9.29
CA VAL A 242 -12.06 -9.33 -10.68
C VAL A 242 -11.35 -8.27 -11.53
N GLN A 243 -11.25 -7.04 -11.03
CA GLN A 243 -10.61 -5.96 -11.80
C GLN A 243 -9.12 -6.24 -12.01
N ALA A 244 -8.43 -6.78 -11.01
CA ALA A 244 -7.02 -7.14 -11.15
C ALA A 244 -6.81 -8.24 -12.21
N ILE A 245 -7.71 -9.21 -12.30
CA ILE A 245 -7.66 -10.25 -13.34
C ILE A 245 -7.85 -9.62 -14.73
N ILE A 246 -8.82 -8.72 -14.88
CA ILE A 246 -9.06 -8.00 -16.13
C ILE A 246 -7.81 -7.19 -16.53
N ASP A 247 -7.21 -6.46 -15.58
CA ASP A 247 -6.01 -5.66 -15.82
C ASP A 247 -4.82 -6.56 -16.24
N ALA A 248 -4.65 -7.72 -15.60
CA ALA A 248 -3.60 -8.67 -15.94
C ALA A 248 -3.79 -9.32 -17.32
N GLU A 249 -5.02 -9.75 -17.64
CA GLU A 249 -5.37 -10.31 -18.96
C GLU A 249 -5.18 -9.26 -20.07
N ALA A 250 -5.59 -8.02 -19.82
CA ALA A 250 -5.37 -6.91 -20.75
C ALA A 250 -3.87 -6.65 -21.00
N ALA A 251 -3.04 -6.67 -19.95
CA ALA A 251 -1.59 -6.55 -20.08
C ALA A 251 -0.99 -7.68 -20.92
N ALA A 252 -1.36 -8.93 -20.66
CA ALA A 252 -0.88 -10.08 -21.42
C ALA A 252 -1.26 -9.99 -22.92
N GLU A 253 -2.48 -9.58 -23.23
CA GLU A 253 -2.92 -9.39 -24.62
C GLU A 253 -2.19 -8.23 -25.32
N ARG A 254 -1.87 -7.14 -24.62
CA ARG A 254 -1.00 -6.08 -25.17
C ARG A 254 0.39 -6.60 -25.47
N ALA A 255 1.01 -7.34 -24.54
CA ALA A 255 2.33 -7.92 -24.72
C ALA A 255 2.39 -8.86 -25.93
N LYS A 256 1.37 -9.70 -26.10
CA LYS A 256 1.23 -10.59 -27.26
C LYS A 256 1.16 -9.81 -28.58
N LYS A 257 0.29 -8.79 -28.65
CA LYS A 257 0.17 -7.93 -29.84
C LYS A 257 1.47 -7.22 -30.20
N ALA A 258 2.25 -6.82 -29.20
CA ALA A 258 3.55 -6.20 -29.42
C ALA A 258 4.54 -7.17 -30.09
N VAL A 259 4.56 -8.43 -29.66
CA VAL A 259 5.39 -9.48 -30.27
C VAL A 259 4.93 -9.79 -31.69
N ASP A 260 3.62 -9.98 -31.91
CA ASP A 260 3.06 -10.26 -33.24
C ASP A 260 3.40 -9.12 -34.23
N GLY A 261 3.30 -7.85 -33.78
CA GLY A 261 3.63 -6.67 -34.59
C GLY A 261 5.14 -6.46 -34.85
N ALA A 262 6.02 -7.14 -34.12
CA ALA A 262 7.47 -7.08 -34.33
C ALA A 262 7.98 -8.07 -35.38
N GLY A 263 7.09 -8.82 -36.05
CA GLY A 263 7.45 -9.81 -37.09
C GLY A 263 7.59 -11.23 -36.55
N GLY A 264 6.71 -11.62 -35.63
CA GLY A 264 6.47 -13.01 -35.25
C GLY A 264 5.77 -13.80 -36.36
#